data_AF-A0A538MXS2-F1
#
_entry.id   AF-A0A538MXS2-F1
#
_cell.length_a   1.000
_cell.length_b   1.000
_cell.length_c   1.000
_cell.angle_alpha   90.00
_cell.angle_beta   90.00
_cell.angle_gamma   90.00
#
_symmetry.space_group_name_H-M   'P 1'
#
loop_
_entity.id
_entity.type
_entity.pdbx_description
1 polymer ?
#
loop_
_entity_poly.entity_id
_entity_poly.type
_entity_poly.pdbx_seq_one_letter_code
_entity_poly.pdbx_strand_id
1 'polypeptide(L)' 'MGTLTIECLRCGDVRQVDAPAGENVDAGECDRCEYVGWASVGDLSEKLRRLLRDRPPERRRLYAA' A
#
# COMPACT_ATOMS: atom_id res chain seq x y z
N MET A 1 20.86 -0.37 -2.04
CA MET A 1 19.61 -0.77 -1.34
C MET A 1 18.55 0.23 -1.79
N GLY A 2 17.46 -0.25 -2.40
CA GLY A 2 16.39 0.63 -2.86
C GLY A 2 15.46 0.96 -1.70
N THR A 3 14.99 2.20 -1.63
CA THR A 3 13.90 2.58 -0.72
C THR A 3 12.61 2.61 -1.53
N LEU A 4 11.60 1.87 -1.10
CA LEU A 4 10.26 1.91 -1.67
C LEU A 4 9.36 2.73 -0.75
N THR A 5 8.60 3.65 -1.34
CA THR A 5 7.54 4.36 -0.61
C THR A 5 6.23 3.59 -0.80
N ILE A 6 5.54 3.29 0.29
CA ILE A 6 4.27 2.55 0.31
C ILE A 6 3.17 3.37 0.99
N GLU A 7 1.92 3.14 0.59
CA GLU A 7 0.71 3.80 1.10
C GLU A 7 -0.26 2.75 1.66
N CYS A 8 -0.79 3.01 2.85
CA CYS A 8 -1.80 2.20 3.51
C CYS A 8 -3.11 2.34 2.76
N LEU A 9 -3.65 1.22 2.26
CA LEU A 9 -4.89 1.24 1.48
C LEU A 9 -6.13 1.56 2.31
N ARG A 10 -6.02 1.63 3.65
CA ARG A 10 -7.14 1.95 4.56
C ARG A 10 -7.22 3.40 4.96
N CYS A 11 -6.13 3.96 5.49
CA CYS A 11 -6.13 5.34 5.98
C CYS A 11 -5.34 6.30 5.08
N GLY A 12 -4.60 5.79 4.09
CA GLY A 12 -3.74 6.60 3.23
C GLY A 12 -2.42 7.03 3.86
N ASP A 13 -2.04 6.45 5.01
CA ASP A 13 -0.75 6.71 5.65
C ASP A 13 0.40 6.26 4.75
N VAL A 14 1.51 6.99 4.74
CA VAL A 14 2.64 6.75 3.83
C VAL A 14 3.91 6.52 4.63
N ARG A 15 4.68 5.49 4.26
CA ARG A 15 6.00 5.21 4.85
C ARG A 15 7.01 4.74 3.82
N GLN A 16 8.28 4.84 4.18
CA GLN A 16 9.38 4.29 3.39
C GLN A 16 9.82 2.97 4.01
N VAL A 17 10.11 1.99 3.15
CA VAL A 17 10.63 0.67 3.53
C VAL A 17 11.84 0.34 2.68
N ASP A 18 12.80 -0.35 3.27
CA ASP A 18 13.92 -0.91 2.51
C ASP A 18 13.41 -2.07 1.66
N ALA A 19 13.55 -1.92 0.35
CA ALA A 19 13.03 -2.84 -0.64
C ALA A 19 14.08 -3.09 -1.72
N PRO A 20 14.71 -4.27 -1.74
CA PRO A 20 15.43 -4.72 -2.92
C PRO A 20 14.47 -4.76 -4.11
N ALA A 21 14.91 -4.28 -5.27
CA ALA A 21 14.06 -4.22 -6.45
C ALA A 21 13.55 -5.63 -6.83
N GLY A 22 12.23 -5.81 -6.91
CA GLY A 22 11.61 -7.07 -7.33
C GLY A 22 11.29 -8.07 -6.21
N GLU A 23 11.54 -7.75 -4.94
CA GLU A 23 11.14 -8.59 -3.81
C GLU A 23 9.83 -8.15 -3.16
N ASN A 24 9.07 -9.13 -2.66
CA ASN A 24 7.92 -8.88 -1.78
C ASN A 24 8.44 -8.39 -0.42
N VAL A 25 8.04 -7.18 -0.04
CA VAL A 25 8.42 -6.58 1.24
C VAL A 25 7.31 -6.84 2.25
N ASP A 26 7.66 -7.46 3.38
CA ASP A 26 6.76 -7.49 4.53
C ASP A 26 6.80 -6.13 5.23
N ALA A 27 5.78 -5.31 4.94
CA ALA A 27 5.63 -3.98 5.52
C ALA A 27 4.98 -3.99 6.91
N GLY A 28 4.48 -5.14 7.39
CA GLY A 28 3.74 -5.27 8.63
C GLY A 28 2.42 -4.49 8.65
N GLU A 29 1.98 -4.14 9.85
CA GLU A 29 0.74 -3.38 10.09
C GLU A 29 0.96 -1.86 9.95
N CYS A 30 -0.10 -1.15 9.61
CA CYS A 30 -0.11 0.31 9.65
C CYS A 30 -0.21 0.83 11.07
N ASP A 31 0.76 1.63 11.51
CA ASP A 31 0.82 2.24 12.84
C ASP A 31 -0.41 3.11 13.17
N ARG A 32 -1.14 3.60 12.16
CA ARG A 32 -2.32 4.44 12.35
C ARG A 32 -3.63 3.69 12.49
N CYS A 33 -3.76 2.52 11.87
CA CYS A 33 -5.06 1.85 11.76
C CYS A 33 -4.99 0.31 11.77
N GLU A 34 -3.82 -0.24 12.08
CA GLU A 34 -3.53 -1.66 12.27
C GLU A 34 -3.86 -2.53 11.05
N TYR A 35 -3.98 -1.89 9.87
CA TYR A 35 -4.30 -2.56 8.62
C TYR A 35 -3.04 -3.01 7.89
N VAL A 36 -3.04 -4.23 7.35
CA VAL A 36 -1.90 -4.86 6.68
C VAL A 36 -1.84 -4.65 5.16
N GLY A 37 -2.87 -4.03 4.57
CA GLY A 37 -2.91 -3.82 3.12
C GLY A 37 -2.16 -2.56 2.70
N TRP A 38 -1.00 -2.76 2.05
CA TRP A 38 -0.14 -1.71 1.52
C TRP A 38 -0.02 -1.81 -0.01
N ALA A 39 0.28 -0.68 -0.65
CA ALA A 39 0.68 -0.65 -2.06
C ALA A 39 1.80 0.38 -2.28
N SER A 40 2.65 0.16 -3.28
CA SER A 40 3.63 1.15 -3.73
C SER A 40 2.93 2.43 -4.19
N VAL A 41 3.40 3.60 -3.75
CA VAL A 41 2.86 4.88 -4.26
C VAL A 41 3.10 5.06 -5.75
N GLY A 42 4.15 4.43 -6.30
CA GLY A 42 4.44 4.47 -7.74
C GLY A 42 3.38 3.76 -8.58
N ASP A 43 2.74 2.73 -8.01
CA ASP A 43 1.67 1.97 -8.68
C ASP A 43 0.28 2.57 -8.42
N LEU A 44 0.16 3.53 -7.49
CA LEU A 44 -1.09 4.19 -7.15
C LEU A 44 -1.29 5.49 -7.94
N SER A 45 -2.27 5.46 -8.86
CA SER A 45 -2.83 6.69 -9.43
C SER A 45 -3.84 7.34 -8.46
N GLU A 46 -4.07 8.65 -8.57
CA GLU A 46 -5.10 9.36 -7.78
C GLU A 46 -6.50 8.74 -7.92
N LYS A 47 -6.83 8.24 -9.11
CA LYS A 47 -8.07 7.52 -9.36
C LYS A 47 -8.14 6.21 -8.56
N LEU A 48 -7.03 5.46 -8.52
CA LEU A 48 -6.94 4.20 -7.78
C LEU A 48 -6.97 4.45 -6.26
N ARG A 49 -6.31 5.51 -5.77
CA ARG A 49 -6.37 5.95 -4.36
C ARG A 49 -7.81 6.19 -3.90
N ARG A 50 -8.60 6.92 -4.70
CA ARG A 50 -10.03 7.16 -4.41
C ARG A 50 -10.81 5.84 -4.35
N LEU A 51 -10.71 5.02 -5.40
CA LEU A 51 -11.42 3.74 -5.48
C LEU A 51 -11.11 2.80 -4.31
N LEU A 52 -9.86 2.76 -3.85
CA LEU A 52 -9.48 1.94 -2.71
C LEU A 52 -10.05 2.53 -1.43
N ARG A 53 -9.83 3.81 -1.15
CA ARG A 53 -10.34 4.45 0.08
C ARG A 53 -11.86 4.36 0.22
N ASP A 54 -12.60 4.52 -0.87
CA ASP A 54 -14.07 4.44 -0.89
C ASP A 54 -14.62 3.00 -0.72
N ARG A 55 -13.81 1.97 -1.01
CA ARG A 55 -14.23 0.58 -0.85
C ARG A 55 -13.95 0.05 0.57
N PRO A 56 -14.84 -0.77 1.15
CA PRO A 56 -14.52 -1.49 2.37
C PRO A 56 -13.30 -2.41 2.18
N PRO A 57 -12.47 -2.64 3.23
CA PRO A 57 -11.24 -3.41 3.14
C PRO A 57 -11.36 -4.78 2.47
N GLU A 58 -12.40 -5.56 2.81
CA GLU A 58 -12.66 -6.88 2.20
C GLU A 58 -12.85 -6.85 0.67
N ARG A 59 -13.13 -5.67 0.10
CA ARG A 59 -13.36 -5.47 -1.34
C ARG A 59 -12.17 -4.81 -2.07
N ARG A 60 -11.06 -4.59 -1.37
CA ARG A 60 -9.81 -4.00 -1.92
C ARG A 60 -8.83 -5.05 -2.42
N ARG A 61 -9.30 -6.04 -3.18
CA ARG A 61 -8.38 -6.95 -3.89
C ARG A 61 -7.82 -6.23 -5.12
N LEU A 62 -6.58 -5.79 -5.01
CA LEU A 62 -5.76 -5.48 -6.19
C LEU A 62 -5.20 -6.81 -6.66
N TYR A 63 -5.71 -7.33 -7.78
CA TYR A 63 -4.97 -8.34 -8.53
C TYR A 63 -3.72 -7.63 -9.06
N ALA A 64 -2.56 -7.94 -8.46
CA ALA A 64 -1.29 -7.68 -9.10
C ALA A 64 -1.23 -8.58 -10.34
N ALA A 65 -1.35 -7.97 -11.51
CA ALA A 65 -1.14 -8.60 -12.81
C ALA A 65 0.17 -8.06 -13.39
#